data_AF-A0A9W9CBP2-F1
#
_entry.id   AF-A0A9W9CBP2-F1
#
_cell.length_a   1.000
_cell.length_b   1.000
_cell.length_c   1.000
_cell.angle_alpha   90.00
_cell.angle_beta   90.00
_cell.angle_gamma   90.00
#
_symmetry.space_group_name_H-M   'P 1'
#
loop_
_entity.id
_entity.type
_entity.pdbx_description
1 polymer ?
#
loop_
_entity_poly.entity_id
_entity_poly.type
_entity_poly.pdbx_seq_one_letter_code
_entity_poly.pdbx_strand_id
1 'polypeptide(L)'
;MGVSMQAQFLPATSDGCKGGQAVDWQVEITGYPSIFTLAATLDSKDASKAEAICKNLVGGWTIATTVVFFQLLLAYISVFFDEREYSLLNPMRPAVWILVIFVGPALLVHDIIFPRIRLWLSYTKKVVAELRSTKDLRIPSQTQFKPQYRNFEVPKTRLTNVLSIEHVLLNVVDYLHHEDVVNMSLACRAVREVVYPPNDLDYRVPKLTRHFDVGLPADLMSQAAASPSNPNVSTATIKSAAPVNATLSGPAYPAAAM
;
A
#
# COMPACT_ATOMS: atom_id res chain seq x y z
N MET A 1 13.21 12.49 42.57
CA MET A 1 14.13 12.13 43.69
C MET A 1 13.59 11.02 44.61
N GLY A 2 12.27 10.84 44.80
CA GLY A 2 11.75 9.75 45.66
C GLY A 2 11.97 8.33 45.11
N VAL A 3 11.84 8.14 43.79
CA VAL A 3 11.96 6.81 43.15
C VAL A 3 13.38 6.22 43.26
N SER A 4 14.42 7.07 43.24
CA SER A 4 15.80 6.61 43.39
C SER A 4 16.14 6.16 44.81
N MET A 5 15.48 6.71 45.84
CA MET A 5 15.63 6.24 47.22
C MET A 5 14.86 4.94 47.48
N GLN A 6 13.76 4.69 46.77
CA GLN A 6 13.01 3.44 46.86
C GLN A 6 13.63 2.28 46.07
N ALA A 7 14.49 2.57 45.08
CA ALA A 7 15.18 1.55 44.29
C ALA A 7 16.13 0.66 45.12
N GLN A 8 16.50 1.09 46.34
CA GLN A 8 17.28 0.26 47.26
C GLN A 8 16.42 -0.84 47.91
N PHE A 9 15.11 -0.66 48.00
CA PHE A 9 14.20 -1.58 48.69
C PHE A 9 13.47 -2.54 47.74
N LEU A 10 13.45 -2.26 46.42
CA LEU A 10 12.78 -3.07 45.41
C LEU A 10 13.67 -3.22 44.17
N PRO A 11 13.78 -4.43 43.60
CA PRO A 11 14.54 -4.64 42.36
C PRO A 11 13.85 -3.87 41.23
N ALA A 12 14.52 -2.86 40.70
CA ALA A 12 13.97 -2.04 39.60
C ALA A 12 14.01 -2.77 38.25
N THR A 13 14.80 -3.84 38.13
CA THR A 13 15.05 -4.56 36.87
C THR A 13 14.97 -6.07 37.07
N SER A 14 14.59 -6.78 36.01
CA SER A 14 14.50 -8.25 36.02
C SER A 14 15.86 -8.94 36.14
N ASP A 15 16.94 -8.24 35.79
CA ASP A 15 18.30 -8.72 35.97
C ASP A 15 18.70 -8.78 37.45
N GLY A 16 18.17 -7.86 38.28
CA GLY A 16 18.33 -7.89 39.74
C GLY A 16 17.66 -9.09 40.43
N CYS A 17 16.84 -9.86 39.71
CA CYS A 17 16.24 -11.10 40.21
C CYS A 17 17.09 -12.35 39.92
N LYS A 18 18.08 -12.27 39.02
CA LYS A 18 18.83 -13.44 38.54
C LYS A 18 19.96 -13.84 39.50
N GLY A 19 20.39 -15.09 39.43
CA GLY A 19 21.62 -15.55 40.07
C GLY A 19 21.60 -15.52 41.60
N GLY A 20 20.45 -15.81 42.22
CA GLY A 20 20.31 -15.84 43.68
C GLY A 20 20.13 -14.46 44.32
N GLN A 21 20.22 -13.36 43.56
CA GLN A 21 20.06 -12.01 44.10
C GLN A 21 18.66 -11.77 44.71
N ALA A 22 17.63 -12.48 44.25
CA ALA A 22 16.29 -12.41 44.87
C ALA A 22 16.25 -13.02 46.28
N VAL A 23 17.10 -14.02 46.55
CA VAL A 23 17.23 -14.65 47.87
C VAL A 23 18.00 -13.72 48.80
N ASP A 24 19.07 -13.13 48.30
CA ASP A 24 19.96 -12.23 49.05
C ASP A 24 19.48 -10.76 49.09
N TRP A 25 18.32 -10.47 48.49
CA TRP A 25 17.82 -9.09 48.35
C TRP A 25 17.57 -8.48 49.74
N GLN A 26 18.35 -7.44 50.03
CA GLN A 26 18.61 -6.97 51.38
C GLN A 26 17.39 -6.36 52.07
N VAL A 27 17.12 -6.86 53.27
CA VAL A 27 16.79 -5.98 54.40
C VAL A 27 17.97 -6.14 55.36
N GLU A 28 18.63 -5.04 55.71
CA GLU A 28 19.86 -4.96 56.54
C GLU A 28 19.68 -5.48 57.98
N ILE A 29 18.58 -6.18 58.26
CA ILE A 29 18.26 -6.79 59.54
C ILE A 29 18.76 -8.23 59.50
N THR A 30 19.89 -8.46 60.16
CA THR A 30 20.53 -9.78 60.31
C THR A 30 19.52 -10.82 60.81
N GLY A 31 19.25 -11.85 60.02
CA GLY A 31 18.47 -13.03 60.43
C GLY A 31 17.07 -13.19 59.83
N TYR A 32 16.59 -12.25 59.00
CA TYR A 32 15.31 -12.38 58.32
C TYR A 32 15.45 -12.87 56.87
N PRO A 33 14.59 -13.80 56.40
CA PRO A 33 14.54 -14.19 55.00
C PRO A 33 14.03 -13.00 54.16
N SER A 34 14.50 -12.89 52.92
CA SER A 34 14.03 -11.83 52.01
C SER A 34 12.53 -11.95 51.75
N ILE A 35 11.88 -10.83 51.43
CA ILE A 35 10.44 -10.81 51.13
C ILE A 35 10.05 -11.80 50.01
N PHE A 36 10.95 -12.01 49.04
CA PHE A 36 10.73 -12.93 47.93
C PHE A 36 10.80 -14.40 48.36
N THR A 37 11.70 -14.74 49.28
CA THR A 37 11.77 -16.10 49.84
C THR A 37 10.56 -16.37 50.73
N LEU A 38 10.16 -15.41 51.55
CA LEU A 38 8.95 -15.53 52.39
C LEU A 38 7.70 -15.71 51.52
N ALA A 39 7.56 -14.93 50.45
CA ALA A 39 6.47 -15.06 49.49
C ALA A 39 6.49 -16.42 48.77
N ALA A 40 7.68 -16.93 48.41
CA ALA A 40 7.83 -18.25 47.79
C ALA A 40 7.43 -19.40 48.72
N THR A 41 7.83 -19.31 49.99
CA THR A 41 7.44 -20.26 51.03
C THR A 41 5.92 -20.24 51.26
N LEU A 42 5.29 -19.06 51.20
CA LEU A 42 3.84 -18.93 51.37
C LEU A 42 3.05 -19.50 50.17
N ASP A 43 3.49 -19.21 48.94
CA ASP A 43 2.78 -19.61 47.71
C ASP A 43 2.89 -21.11 47.42
N SER A 44 4.08 -21.69 47.67
CA SER A 44 4.40 -23.01 47.13
C SER A 44 5.17 -23.94 48.08
N LYS A 45 5.51 -23.47 49.28
CA LYS A 45 6.45 -24.13 50.22
C LYS A 45 7.86 -24.35 49.66
N ASP A 46 8.17 -23.84 48.47
CA ASP A 46 9.48 -23.98 47.82
C ASP A 46 10.22 -22.65 47.79
N ALA A 47 11.30 -22.53 48.56
CA ALA A 47 12.15 -21.32 48.56
C ALA A 47 12.85 -21.07 47.22
N SER A 48 13.02 -22.11 46.38
CA SER A 48 13.65 -22.01 45.06
C SER A 48 12.83 -21.18 44.05
N LYS A 49 11.55 -20.90 44.34
CA LYS A 49 10.68 -20.08 43.47
C LYS A 49 10.79 -18.57 43.73
N ALA A 50 11.66 -18.13 44.64
CA ALA A 50 11.87 -16.71 44.94
C ALA A 50 12.24 -15.89 43.69
N GLU A 51 13.04 -16.43 42.78
CA GLU A 51 13.41 -15.77 41.52
C GLU A 51 12.18 -15.56 40.60
N ALA A 52 11.29 -16.56 40.50
CA ALA A 52 10.09 -16.46 39.67
C ALA A 52 9.13 -15.40 40.22
N ILE A 53 8.96 -15.34 41.54
CA ILE A 53 8.12 -14.35 42.21
C ILE A 53 8.70 -12.93 42.05
N CYS A 54 10.02 -12.78 42.19
CA CYS A 54 10.71 -11.52 41.92
C CYS A 54 10.44 -11.03 40.48
N LYS A 55 10.61 -11.91 39.48
CA LYS A 55 10.35 -11.56 38.08
C LYS A 55 8.89 -11.18 37.82
N ASN A 56 7.94 -11.91 38.41
CA ASN A 56 6.52 -11.60 38.26
C ASN A 56 6.18 -10.24 38.89
N LEU A 57 6.73 -9.92 40.06
CA LEU A 57 6.54 -8.62 40.70
C LEU A 57 7.10 -7.47 39.84
N VAL A 58 8.36 -7.60 39.37
CA VAL A 58 8.99 -6.58 38.52
C VAL A 58 8.24 -6.43 37.20
N GLY A 59 7.78 -7.53 36.60
CA GLY A 59 6.95 -7.51 35.40
C GLY A 59 5.63 -6.77 35.63
N GLY A 60 4.91 -7.09 36.72
CA GLY A 60 3.67 -6.42 37.09
C GLY A 60 3.86 -4.92 37.32
N TRP A 61 4.92 -4.54 38.04
CA TRP A 61 5.26 -3.14 38.31
C TRP A 61 5.60 -2.36 37.01
N THR A 62 6.34 -2.99 36.10
CA THR A 62 6.70 -2.40 34.81
C THR A 62 5.45 -2.15 33.96
N ILE A 63 4.53 -3.13 33.89
CA ILE A 63 3.27 -2.98 33.18
C ILE A 63 2.44 -1.86 33.80
N ALA A 64 2.28 -1.84 35.13
CA ALA A 64 1.52 -0.80 35.82
C ALA A 64 2.10 0.61 35.56
N THR A 65 3.42 0.76 35.66
CA THR A 65 4.12 2.03 35.38
C THR A 65 3.92 2.46 33.93
N THR A 66 3.98 1.52 32.99
CA THR A 66 3.76 1.77 31.56
C THR A 66 2.32 2.24 31.30
N VAL A 67 1.33 1.59 31.93
CA VAL A 67 -0.08 1.98 31.82
C VAL A 67 -0.31 3.39 32.38
N VAL A 68 0.23 3.70 33.57
CA VAL A 68 0.12 5.05 34.17
C VAL A 68 0.77 6.10 33.27
N PHE A 69 1.94 5.79 32.70
CA PHE A 69 2.61 6.69 31.75
C PHE A 69 1.74 6.98 30.52
N PHE A 70 1.19 5.95 29.87
CA PHE A 70 0.33 6.14 28.70
C PHE A 70 -0.99 6.83 29.06
N GLN A 71 -1.59 6.54 30.21
CA GLN A 71 -2.79 7.23 30.68
C GLN A 71 -2.50 8.72 30.92
N LEU A 72 -1.36 9.05 31.52
CA LEU A 72 -0.95 10.44 31.73
C LEU A 72 -0.68 11.14 30.39
N LEU A 73 -0.06 10.45 29.43
CA LEU A 73 0.19 10.98 28.09
C LEU A 73 -1.11 11.17 27.29
N LEU A 74 -2.06 10.24 27.36
CA LEU A 74 -3.36 10.38 26.72
C LEU A 74 -4.20 11.47 27.38
N ALA A 75 -4.22 11.55 28.72
CA ALA A 75 -4.89 12.63 29.44
C ALA A 75 -4.25 13.99 29.12
N TYR A 76 -2.93 14.04 28.97
CA TYR A 76 -2.21 15.21 28.51
C TYR A 76 -2.69 15.59 27.10
N ILE A 77 -2.60 14.68 26.13
CA ILE A 77 -3.06 14.91 24.75
C ILE A 77 -4.54 15.34 24.76
N SER A 78 -5.42 14.66 25.49
CA SER A 78 -6.83 15.01 25.51
C SER A 78 -7.08 16.40 26.09
N VAL A 79 -6.41 16.77 27.20
CA VAL A 79 -6.54 18.12 27.77
C VAL A 79 -5.99 19.20 26.84
N PHE A 80 -4.94 18.89 26.07
CA PHE A 80 -4.27 19.87 25.21
C PHE A 80 -4.84 19.96 23.79
N PHE A 81 -5.50 18.92 23.30
CA PHE A 81 -6.16 18.88 21.99
C PHE A 81 -7.68 19.09 22.07
N ASP A 82 -8.26 19.17 23.28
CA ASP A 82 -9.63 19.66 23.45
C ASP A 82 -9.69 21.16 23.09
N GLU A 83 -10.77 21.60 22.45
CA GLU A 83 -10.95 22.76 21.54
C GLU A 83 -10.59 24.17 22.07
N ARG A 84 -9.88 24.30 23.19
CA ARG A 84 -9.38 25.59 23.73
C ARG A 84 -8.12 26.12 23.02
N GLU A 85 -8.03 25.92 21.71
CA GLU A 85 -6.86 26.21 20.85
C GLU A 85 -6.40 27.69 20.85
N TYR A 86 -7.16 28.61 21.45
CA TYR A 86 -6.83 30.04 21.46
C TYR A 86 -6.34 30.60 22.80
N SER A 87 -6.19 29.79 23.86
CA SER A 87 -5.73 30.33 25.15
C SER A 87 -4.22 30.56 25.18
N LEU A 88 -3.83 31.84 25.20
CA LEU A 88 -2.44 32.32 25.27
C LEU A 88 -1.68 31.87 26.53
N LEU A 89 -2.39 31.35 27.55
CA LEU A 89 -1.81 30.98 28.85
C LEU A 89 -1.31 29.53 28.94
N ASN A 90 -1.27 28.75 27.86
CA ASN A 90 -0.71 27.40 27.93
C ASN A 90 0.83 27.43 27.99
N PRO A 91 1.45 27.14 29.16
CA PRO A 91 2.90 27.25 29.34
C PRO A 91 3.69 26.20 28.54
N MET A 92 3.04 25.13 28.05
CA MET A 92 3.69 24.06 27.30
C MET A 92 3.64 24.23 25.77
N ARG A 93 2.93 25.27 25.28
CA ARG A 93 2.91 25.64 23.85
C ARG A 93 4.31 25.77 23.23
N PRO A 94 5.29 26.48 23.83
CA PRO A 94 6.62 26.57 23.24
C PRO A 94 7.31 25.20 23.12
N ALA A 95 7.11 24.27 24.04
CA ALA A 95 7.69 22.93 23.96
C ALA A 95 7.10 22.10 22.81
N VAL A 96 5.79 22.18 22.58
CA VAL A 96 5.13 21.52 21.43
C VAL A 96 5.60 22.14 20.12
N TRP A 97 5.71 23.47 20.04
CA TRP A 97 6.26 24.14 18.86
C TRP A 97 7.71 23.76 18.60
N ILE A 98 8.55 23.68 19.64
CA ILE A 98 9.92 23.18 19.52
C ILE A 98 9.90 21.75 18.95
N LEU A 99 9.10 20.85 19.52
CA LEU A 99 8.99 19.47 19.03
C LEU A 99 8.52 19.41 17.57
N VAL A 100 7.51 20.20 17.18
CA VAL A 100 7.05 20.29 15.80
C VAL A 100 8.12 20.88 14.88
N ILE A 101 8.87 21.89 15.33
CA ILE A 101 9.97 22.50 14.56
C ILE A 101 11.14 21.52 14.39
N PHE A 102 11.42 20.66 15.35
CA PHE A 102 12.53 19.69 15.25
C PHE A 102 12.13 18.39 14.56
N VAL A 103 10.97 17.82 14.90
CA VAL A 103 10.52 16.52 14.38
C VAL A 103 9.73 16.67 13.07
N GLY A 104 8.96 17.75 12.94
CA GLY A 104 8.12 18.01 11.77
C GLY A 104 8.91 18.04 10.46
N PRO A 105 10.02 18.79 10.34
CA PRO A 105 10.84 18.78 9.13
C PRO A 105 11.40 17.40 8.80
N ALA A 106 11.80 16.60 9.80
CA ALA A 106 12.29 15.25 9.56
C ALA A 106 11.21 14.34 8.95
N LEU A 107 9.97 14.42 9.47
CA LEU A 107 8.83 13.70 8.93
C LEU A 107 8.45 14.19 7.53
N LEU A 108 8.41 15.51 7.31
CA LEU A 108 8.13 16.09 5.99
C LEU A 108 9.19 15.72 4.95
N VAL A 109 10.47 15.73 5.34
CA VAL A 109 11.57 15.28 4.47
C VAL A 109 11.39 13.80 4.12
N HIS A 110 11.11 12.96 5.10
CA HIS A 110 10.89 11.54 4.86
C HIS A 110 9.69 11.29 3.93
N ASP A 111 8.56 11.92 4.18
CA ASP A 111 7.32 11.61 3.46
C ASP A 111 7.21 12.31 2.10
N ILE A 112 7.80 13.50 1.93
CA ILE A 112 7.74 14.25 0.66
C ILE A 112 8.98 14.02 -0.20
N ILE A 113 10.18 14.08 0.39
CA ILE A 113 11.43 14.07 -0.39
C ILE A 113 11.79 12.65 -0.82
N PHE A 114 11.63 11.65 0.05
CA PHE A 114 12.01 10.27 -0.24
C PHE A 114 11.26 9.66 -1.45
N PRO A 115 9.92 9.78 -1.59
CA PRO A 115 9.24 9.27 -2.79
C PRO A 115 9.64 10.03 -4.05
N ARG A 116 9.87 11.35 -3.97
CA ARG A 116 10.32 12.14 -5.12
C ARG A 116 11.72 11.72 -5.58
N ILE A 117 12.65 11.52 -4.65
CA ILE A 117 14.00 11.03 -4.98
C ILE A 117 13.92 9.66 -5.65
N ARG A 118 13.08 8.74 -5.14
CA ARG A 118 12.89 7.42 -5.75
C ARG A 118 12.36 7.50 -7.18
N LEU A 119 11.45 8.44 -7.43
CA LEU A 119 10.88 8.70 -8.76
C LEU A 119 11.92 9.30 -9.71
N TRP A 120 12.73 10.26 -9.25
CA TRP A 120 13.85 10.81 -10.03
C TRP A 120 14.91 9.74 -10.35
N LEU A 121 15.22 8.86 -9.40
CA LEU A 121 16.14 7.74 -9.62
C LEU A 121 15.61 6.73 -10.65
N SER A 122 14.31 6.46 -10.70
CA SER A 122 13.74 5.58 -11.71
C SER A 122 13.75 6.24 -13.10
N TYR A 123 13.42 7.53 -13.19
CA TYR A 123 13.50 8.29 -14.45
C TYR A 123 14.93 8.38 -14.99
N THR A 124 15.90 8.74 -14.15
CA THR A 124 17.31 8.83 -14.55
C THR A 124 17.85 7.48 -15.01
N LYS A 125 17.53 6.38 -14.32
CA LYS A 125 17.88 5.03 -14.79
C LYS A 125 17.28 4.73 -16.16
N LYS A 126 16.03 5.11 -16.40
CA LYS A 126 15.36 4.91 -17.69
C LYS A 126 16.05 5.71 -18.81
N VAL A 127 16.35 6.98 -18.57
CA VAL A 127 17.04 7.86 -19.54
C VAL A 127 18.46 7.34 -19.83
N VAL A 128 19.20 6.91 -18.81
CA VAL A 128 20.54 6.33 -18.98
C VAL A 128 20.47 5.00 -19.74
N ALA A 129 19.46 4.17 -19.48
CA ALA A 129 19.25 2.93 -20.24
C ALA A 129 18.92 3.22 -21.70
N GLU A 130 18.08 4.22 -21.97
CA GLU A 130 17.71 4.63 -23.33
C GLU A 130 18.90 5.21 -24.09
N LEU A 131 19.71 6.07 -23.46
CA LEU A 131 20.96 6.59 -24.04
C LEU A 131 22.00 5.49 -24.30
N ARG A 132 22.06 4.45 -23.47
CA ARG A 132 22.94 3.28 -23.69
C ARG A 132 22.36 2.27 -24.69
N SER A 133 21.06 2.33 -24.97
CA SER A 133 20.33 1.35 -25.77
C SER A 133 19.95 1.90 -27.14
N THR A 134 20.92 2.47 -27.87
CA THR A 134 20.82 2.71 -29.32
C THR A 134 21.15 1.46 -30.14
N LYS A 135 21.16 0.27 -29.53
CA LYS A 135 21.11 -0.97 -30.31
C LYS A 135 19.69 -1.11 -30.84
N ASP A 136 19.59 -1.21 -32.15
CA ASP A 136 18.38 -1.39 -32.93
C ASP A 136 17.66 -2.67 -32.48
N LEU A 137 16.92 -2.55 -31.37
CA LEU A 137 16.09 -3.59 -30.81
C LEU A 137 14.91 -3.71 -31.76
N ARG A 138 15.04 -4.59 -32.74
CA ARG A 138 13.91 -5.18 -33.46
C ARG A 138 13.01 -5.80 -32.39
N ILE A 139 12.06 -5.01 -31.89
CA ILE A 139 10.98 -5.52 -31.04
C ILE A 139 10.23 -6.49 -31.95
N PRO A 140 10.32 -7.81 -31.69
CA PRO A 140 9.55 -8.76 -32.48
C PRO A 140 8.08 -8.37 -32.29
N SER A 141 7.35 -8.20 -33.39
CA SER A 141 5.93 -7.86 -33.28
C SER A 141 5.29 -8.93 -32.40
N GLN A 142 4.64 -8.51 -31.32
CA GLN A 142 4.03 -9.46 -30.42
C GLN A 142 3.00 -10.24 -31.23
N THR A 143 3.17 -11.55 -31.28
CA THR A 143 2.23 -12.43 -31.96
C THR A 143 0.86 -12.21 -31.35
N GLN A 144 -0.09 -11.78 -32.18
CA GLN A 144 -1.47 -11.53 -31.79
C GLN A 144 -1.98 -12.70 -30.95
N PHE A 145 -2.35 -12.44 -29.69
CA PHE A 145 -2.89 -13.47 -28.82
C PHE A 145 -4.19 -13.98 -29.43
N LYS A 146 -4.15 -15.20 -29.98
CA LYS A 146 -5.32 -15.93 -30.46
C LYS A 146 -5.71 -16.92 -29.37
N PRO A 147 -6.71 -16.63 -28.52
CA PRO A 147 -7.19 -17.60 -27.56
C PRO A 147 -7.69 -18.86 -28.30
N GLN A 148 -7.10 -20.01 -27.99
CA GLN A 148 -7.52 -21.31 -28.53
C GLN A 148 -8.72 -21.82 -27.71
N TYR A 149 -9.92 -21.36 -28.04
CA TYR A 149 -11.15 -21.77 -27.35
C TYR A 149 -11.57 -23.23 -27.58
N ARG A 150 -10.94 -23.94 -28.52
CA ARG A 150 -11.47 -25.22 -29.00
C ARG A 150 -11.37 -26.36 -27.98
N ASN A 151 -10.40 -26.31 -27.06
CA ASN A 151 -10.14 -27.35 -26.06
C ASN A 151 -9.77 -26.79 -24.67
N PHE A 152 -10.18 -25.56 -24.33
CA PHE A 152 -9.78 -24.95 -23.06
C PHE A 152 -10.71 -25.41 -21.92
N GLU A 153 -10.36 -26.52 -21.26
CA GLU A 153 -10.95 -26.85 -19.97
C GLU A 153 -10.48 -25.82 -18.94
N VAL A 154 -11.40 -24.98 -18.48
CA VAL A 154 -11.09 -23.89 -17.55
C VAL A 154 -10.64 -24.50 -16.21
N PRO A 155 -9.36 -24.35 -15.82
CA PRO A 155 -8.88 -24.92 -14.57
C PRO A 155 -9.52 -24.19 -13.39
N LYS A 156 -10.30 -24.90 -12.57
CA LYS A 156 -10.90 -24.40 -11.32
C LYS A 156 -9.82 -23.98 -10.32
N THR A 157 -9.33 -22.76 -10.50
CA THR A 157 -8.30 -22.14 -9.65
C THR A 157 -8.91 -20.93 -8.97
N ARG A 158 -8.29 -20.42 -7.89
CA ARG A 158 -8.76 -19.14 -7.30
C ARG A 158 -8.79 -17.99 -8.30
N LEU A 159 -8.03 -18.10 -9.39
CA LEU A 159 -8.07 -17.20 -10.54
C LEU A 159 -9.43 -17.24 -11.28
N THR A 160 -10.10 -18.40 -11.36
CA THR A 160 -11.45 -18.48 -11.95
C THR A 160 -12.51 -17.73 -11.14
N ASN A 161 -12.33 -17.56 -9.82
CA ASN A 161 -13.16 -16.66 -9.03
C ASN A 161 -12.84 -15.18 -9.28
N VAL A 162 -11.66 -14.87 -9.82
CA VAL A 162 -11.32 -13.52 -10.31
C VAL A 162 -11.84 -13.33 -11.73
N LEU A 163 -11.82 -14.36 -12.59
CA LEU A 163 -12.50 -14.31 -13.89
C LEU A 163 -14.03 -14.28 -13.76
N SER A 164 -14.63 -14.83 -12.68
CA SER A 164 -16.05 -14.59 -12.41
C SER A 164 -16.34 -13.13 -12.06
N ILE A 165 -15.33 -12.38 -11.59
CA ILE A 165 -15.44 -10.93 -11.49
C ILE A 165 -15.58 -10.32 -12.87
N GLU A 166 -14.98 -10.85 -13.95
CA GLU A 166 -15.14 -10.30 -15.31
C GLU A 166 -16.60 -10.33 -15.79
N HIS A 167 -17.35 -11.41 -15.51
CA HIS A 167 -18.78 -11.46 -15.84
C HIS A 167 -19.61 -10.50 -15.00
N VAL A 168 -19.29 -10.35 -13.72
CA VAL A 168 -19.92 -9.34 -12.85
C VAL A 168 -19.54 -7.93 -13.29
N LEU A 169 -18.30 -7.73 -13.74
CA LEU A 169 -17.76 -6.46 -14.22
C LEU A 169 -18.49 -6.02 -15.46
N LEU A 170 -18.72 -6.92 -16.41
CA LEU A 170 -19.50 -6.62 -17.61
C LEU A 170 -20.93 -6.21 -17.25
N ASN A 171 -21.55 -6.89 -16.29
CA ASN A 171 -22.90 -6.55 -15.82
C ASN A 171 -22.94 -5.19 -15.10
N VAL A 172 -21.87 -4.80 -14.40
CA VAL A 172 -21.74 -3.48 -13.75
C VAL A 172 -21.43 -2.39 -14.79
N VAL A 173 -20.56 -2.68 -15.77
CA VAL A 173 -20.18 -1.80 -16.87
C VAL A 173 -21.37 -1.43 -17.75
N ASP A 174 -22.34 -2.33 -17.90
CA ASP A 174 -23.58 -2.05 -18.65
C ASP A 174 -24.45 -0.94 -18.00
N TYR A 175 -24.27 -0.66 -16.71
CA TYR A 175 -24.97 0.42 -15.98
C TYR A 175 -24.13 1.67 -15.71
N LEU A 176 -22.85 1.67 -16.11
CA LEU A 176 -21.93 2.79 -15.89
C LEU A 176 -21.93 3.78 -17.07
N HIS A 177 -21.73 5.06 -16.78
CA HIS A 177 -21.55 6.05 -17.83
C HIS A 177 -20.19 5.83 -18.53
N HIS A 178 -20.10 6.24 -19.81
CA HIS A 178 -18.89 6.05 -20.59
C HIS A 178 -17.63 6.60 -19.89
N GLU A 179 -17.74 7.76 -19.23
CA GLU A 179 -16.63 8.38 -18.49
C GLU A 179 -16.13 7.49 -17.35
N ASP A 180 -17.05 6.86 -16.61
CA ASP A 180 -16.70 5.94 -15.53
C ASP A 180 -16.05 4.66 -16.06
N VAL A 181 -16.53 4.15 -17.19
CA VAL A 181 -15.93 2.98 -17.87
C VAL A 181 -14.50 3.28 -18.34
N VAL A 182 -14.24 4.49 -18.83
CA VAL A 182 -12.89 4.94 -19.20
C VAL A 182 -12.01 5.04 -17.96
N ASN A 183 -12.47 5.70 -16.90
CA ASN A 183 -11.73 5.82 -15.63
C ASN A 183 -11.41 4.46 -15.02
N MET A 184 -12.35 3.51 -15.09
CA MET A 184 -12.19 2.14 -14.64
C MET A 184 -11.17 1.35 -15.47
N SER A 185 -11.12 1.60 -16.79
CA SER A 185 -10.10 1.02 -17.67
C SER A 185 -8.68 1.59 -17.43
N LEU A 186 -8.58 2.78 -16.85
CA LEU A 186 -7.28 3.39 -16.49
C LEU A 186 -6.71 2.81 -15.18
N ALA A 187 -7.56 2.27 -14.30
CA ALA A 187 -7.14 1.75 -13.00
C ALA A 187 -6.34 0.44 -13.11
N CYS A 188 -6.63 -0.44 -14.08
CA CYS A 188 -5.95 -1.71 -14.24
C CYS A 188 -5.93 -2.22 -15.68
N ARG A 189 -4.78 -2.76 -16.11
CA ARG A 189 -4.59 -3.34 -17.45
C ARG A 189 -5.53 -4.52 -17.74
N ALA A 190 -5.76 -5.39 -16.75
CA ALA A 190 -6.67 -6.53 -16.91
C ALA A 190 -8.11 -6.05 -17.15
N VAL A 191 -8.55 -5.03 -16.42
CA VAL A 191 -9.87 -4.41 -16.60
C VAL A 191 -9.98 -3.77 -17.99
N ARG A 192 -8.92 -3.11 -18.47
CA ARG A 192 -8.87 -2.54 -19.82
C ARG A 192 -9.03 -3.59 -20.91
N GLU A 193 -8.36 -4.73 -20.79
CA GLU A 193 -8.42 -5.82 -21.77
C GLU A 193 -9.81 -6.50 -21.79
N VAL A 194 -10.51 -6.51 -20.66
CA VAL A 194 -11.89 -7.03 -20.52
C VAL A 194 -12.94 -6.05 -21.06
N VAL A 195 -12.79 -4.75 -20.74
CA VAL A 195 -13.75 -3.70 -21.11
C VAL A 195 -13.56 -3.24 -22.57
N TYR A 196 -12.30 -3.16 -23.03
CA TYR A 196 -11.91 -2.75 -24.38
C TYR A 196 -11.01 -3.81 -25.03
N PRO A 197 -11.58 -4.94 -25.50
CA PRO A 197 -10.82 -5.91 -26.27
C PRO A 197 -10.32 -5.23 -27.56
N PRO A 198 -9.04 -5.40 -27.94
CA PRO A 198 -8.45 -4.71 -29.09
C PRO A 198 -9.12 -5.06 -30.43
N ASN A 199 -9.89 -6.16 -30.49
CA ASN A 199 -10.60 -6.60 -31.70
C ASN A 199 -12.10 -6.28 -31.70
N ASP A 200 -12.66 -5.76 -30.60
CA ASP A 200 -14.11 -5.49 -30.44
C ASP A 200 -14.42 -3.98 -30.46
N LEU A 201 -13.39 -3.15 -30.60
CA LEU A 201 -13.52 -1.69 -30.70
C LEU A 201 -14.42 -1.30 -31.88
N ASP A 202 -14.21 -1.93 -33.03
CA ASP A 202 -14.95 -1.66 -34.27
C ASP A 202 -16.44 -2.03 -34.17
N TYR A 203 -16.79 -2.99 -33.30
CA TYR A 203 -18.18 -3.44 -33.11
C TYR A 203 -18.91 -2.67 -32.00
N ARG A 204 -18.19 -2.19 -30.97
CA ARG A 204 -18.79 -1.49 -29.82
C ARG A 204 -18.86 0.02 -29.97
N VAL A 205 -17.92 0.65 -30.66
CA VAL A 205 -17.94 2.12 -30.88
C VAL A 205 -19.27 2.58 -31.50
N PRO A 206 -19.85 1.91 -32.51
CA PRO A 206 -21.15 2.29 -33.07
C PRO A 206 -22.33 2.09 -32.12
N LYS A 207 -22.23 1.15 -31.17
CA LYS A 207 -23.29 0.86 -30.20
C LYS A 207 -23.31 1.90 -29.07
N LEU A 208 -22.13 2.39 -28.68
CA LEU A 208 -21.94 3.43 -27.67
C LEU A 208 -22.35 4.81 -28.20
N THR A 209 -22.04 5.13 -29.46
CA THR A 209 -22.49 6.38 -30.10
C THR A 209 -24.01 6.45 -30.22
N ARG A 210 -24.69 5.33 -30.51
CA ARG A 210 -26.16 5.28 -30.56
C ARG A 210 -26.86 5.67 -29.26
N HIS A 211 -26.26 5.39 -28.10
CA HIS A 211 -26.85 5.77 -26.81
C HIS A 211 -26.60 7.23 -26.45
N PHE A 212 -25.54 7.85 -27.01
CA PHE A 212 -25.27 9.27 -26.88
C PHE A 212 -26.26 10.14 -27.68
N ASP A 213 -26.74 9.64 -28.82
CA ASP A 213 -27.67 10.37 -29.69
C ASP A 213 -29.12 10.43 -29.15
N VAL A 214 -29.48 9.63 -28.14
CA VAL A 214 -30.86 9.57 -27.62
C VAL A 214 -31.14 10.60 -26.53
N GLY A 215 -30.13 11.34 -26.05
CA GLY A 215 -30.26 12.24 -24.91
C GLY A 215 -29.82 13.69 -25.13
N LEU A 216 -29.12 14.03 -26.21
CA LEU A 216 -28.75 15.42 -26.49
C LEU A 216 -29.79 16.09 -27.39
N PRO A 217 -30.49 17.16 -26.94
CA PRO A 217 -31.35 17.94 -27.82
C PRO A 217 -30.50 18.47 -28.98
N ALA A 218 -30.97 18.21 -30.20
CA ALA A 218 -30.30 18.53 -31.47
C ALA A 218 -29.90 20.02 -31.61
N ASP A 219 -30.44 20.89 -30.77
CA ASP A 219 -30.18 22.32 -30.75
C ASP A 219 -28.73 22.68 -30.34
N LEU A 220 -28.02 21.81 -29.62
CA LEU A 220 -26.63 22.09 -29.19
C LEU A 220 -25.56 21.71 -30.24
N MET A 221 -25.85 20.81 -31.18
CA MET A 221 -24.90 20.47 -32.26
C MET A 221 -24.92 21.49 -33.41
N SER A 222 -26.02 22.24 -33.56
CA SER A 222 -26.15 23.33 -34.54
C SER A 222 -25.21 24.52 -34.24
N GLN A 223 -24.89 24.79 -32.97
CA GLN A 223 -24.03 25.92 -32.60
C GLN A 223 -22.53 25.64 -32.70
N ALA A 224 -22.10 24.37 -32.70
CA ALA A 224 -20.67 24.03 -32.83
C ALA A 224 -20.17 24.05 -34.29
N ALA A 225 -21.07 23.97 -35.27
CA ALA A 225 -20.73 23.95 -36.70
C ALA A 225 -20.58 25.35 -37.33
N ALA A 226 -20.81 26.43 -36.58
CA ALA A 226 -20.74 27.82 -37.07
C ALA A 226 -19.51 28.60 -36.56
N SER A 227 -18.40 27.92 -36.25
CA SER A 227 -17.13 28.60 -36.03
C SER A 227 -16.29 28.58 -37.32
N PRO A 228 -16.06 29.73 -37.97
CA PRO A 228 -15.31 29.79 -39.23
C PRO A 228 -13.87 29.34 -39.01
N SER A 229 -13.48 28.39 -39.86
CA SER A 229 -12.18 27.75 -39.98
C SER A 229 -11.06 28.76 -40.21
N ASN A 230 -10.01 28.62 -39.42
CA ASN A 230 -8.72 29.27 -39.64
C ASN A 230 -7.94 28.45 -40.68
N PRO A 231 -7.65 28.98 -41.89
CA PRO A 231 -7.03 28.22 -42.97
C PRO A 231 -5.51 28.25 -42.82
N ASN A 232 -4.94 27.42 -41.93
CA ASN A 232 -3.50 27.15 -41.89
C ASN A 232 -3.21 25.85 -41.13
N VAL A 233 -3.58 24.71 -41.72
CA VAL A 233 -2.99 23.42 -41.31
C VAL A 233 -2.63 22.65 -42.57
N SER A 234 -1.32 22.54 -42.78
CA SER A 234 -0.69 21.89 -43.92
C SER A 234 -1.04 20.40 -43.99
N THR A 235 -1.52 20.00 -45.15
CA THR A 235 -1.78 18.63 -45.58
C THR A 235 -0.49 17.81 -45.55
N ALA A 236 -0.36 16.90 -44.58
CA ALA A 236 0.65 15.85 -44.61
C ALA A 236 0.16 14.70 -45.51
N THR A 237 0.80 14.56 -46.66
CA THR A 237 0.56 13.51 -47.66
C THR A 237 0.94 12.13 -47.09
N ILE A 238 -0.06 11.30 -46.81
CA ILE A 238 0.17 9.88 -46.47
C ILE A 238 0.34 9.10 -47.76
N LYS A 239 1.57 8.61 -48.00
CA LYS A 239 1.91 7.69 -49.08
C LYS A 239 1.23 6.33 -48.84
N SER A 240 0.31 5.99 -49.74
CA SER A 240 -0.27 4.66 -49.90
C SER A 240 0.81 3.63 -50.24
N ALA A 241 0.94 2.60 -49.41
CA ALA A 241 1.82 1.45 -49.65
C ALA A 241 1.02 0.33 -50.34
N ALA A 242 1.62 -0.22 -51.40
CA ALA A 242 1.07 -1.23 -52.31
C ALA A 242 0.75 -2.58 -51.64
N PRO A 243 -0.16 -3.38 -52.22
CA PRO A 243 -0.52 -4.70 -51.69
C PRO A 243 0.57 -5.74 -51.93
N VAL A 244 0.99 -6.42 -50.86
CA VAL A 244 1.91 -7.56 -50.91
C VAL A 244 1.08 -8.83 -51.13
N ASN A 245 1.23 -9.44 -52.31
CA ASN A 245 0.72 -10.78 -52.62
C ASN A 245 1.47 -11.82 -51.78
N ALA A 246 0.76 -12.49 -50.87
CA ALA A 246 1.29 -13.60 -50.08
C ALA A 246 1.03 -14.92 -50.81
N THR A 247 2.09 -15.48 -51.39
CA THR A 247 2.11 -16.81 -52.01
C THR A 247 2.12 -17.88 -50.91
N LEU A 248 1.05 -18.68 -50.82
CA LEU A 248 0.97 -19.85 -49.94
C LEU A 248 1.87 -20.97 -50.47
N SER A 249 2.92 -21.33 -49.73
CA SER A 249 3.63 -22.60 -49.89
C SER A 249 3.34 -23.49 -48.68
N GLY A 250 2.55 -24.55 -48.88
CA GLY A 250 2.26 -25.57 -47.86
C GLY A 250 3.41 -26.58 -47.73
N PRO A 251 3.64 -27.16 -46.54
CA PRO A 251 4.65 -28.21 -46.37
C PRO A 251 4.14 -29.56 -46.90
N ALA A 252 5.00 -30.24 -47.65
CA ALA A 252 4.82 -31.60 -48.12
C ALA A 252 5.01 -32.60 -46.96
N TYR A 253 4.05 -33.51 -46.79
CA TYR A 253 4.18 -34.68 -45.92
C TYR A 253 5.01 -35.77 -46.61
N PRO A 254 5.99 -36.41 -45.95
CA PRO A 254 6.59 -37.62 -46.46
C PRO A 254 5.67 -38.82 -46.22
N ALA A 255 5.49 -39.61 -47.28
CA ALA A 255 4.85 -40.91 -47.24
C ALA A 255 5.75 -41.90 -46.47
N ALA A 256 5.20 -42.52 -45.42
CA ALA A 256 5.79 -43.68 -44.78
C ALA A 256 5.50 -44.91 -45.64
N ALA A 257 6.57 -45.53 -46.15
CA ALA A 257 6.53 -46.80 -46.86
C ALA A 257 6.99 -47.92 -45.91
N MET A 258 6.21 -49.02 -45.95
CA MET A 258 6.50 -50.42 -45.56
C MET A 258 7.03 -50.71 -44.16
#